data_AF-A0A661DBL8-F1
#
_entry.id   AF-A0A661DBL8-F1
#
_cell.length_a   1.000
_cell.length_b   1.000
_cell.length_c   1.000
_cell.angle_alpha   90.00
_cell.angle_beta   90.00
_cell.angle_gamma   90.00
#
_symmetry.space_group_name_H-M   'P 1'
#
loop_
_entity.id
_entity.type
_entity.pdbx_description
1 polymer ?
#
loop_
_entity_poly.entity_id
_entity_poly.type
_entity_poly.pdbx_seq_one_letter_code
_entity_poly.pdbx_strand_id
1 'polypeptide(L)'
;MYENDDDSLEFGAERKLASAFQSLQFKPNDSVLDIGCGWGGFLRYAARRDVHATGITLSRHQKQYTEDLIKKFCIKTFFLSNLLIIMTASP
;
A
#
# COMPACT_ATOMS: atom_id res chain seq x y z
N MET A 1 -14.39 -0.27 -6.00
CA MET A 1 -15.37 0.25 -6.94
C MET A 1 -16.45 -0.78 -7.11
N TYR A 2 -17.67 -0.40 -6.78
CA TYR A 2 -18.87 -1.20 -7.01
C TYR A 2 -19.43 -0.76 -8.37
N GLU A 3 -19.81 -1.72 -9.19
CA GLU A 3 -20.41 -1.52 -10.52
C GLU A 3 -21.93 -1.71 -10.45
N ASN A 4 -22.43 -2.44 -9.45
CA ASN A 4 -23.84 -2.60 -9.13
C ASN A 4 -24.03 -2.88 -7.62
N ASP A 5 -25.29 -2.88 -7.17
CA ASP A 5 -25.65 -2.98 -5.75
C ASP A 5 -25.41 -4.37 -5.13
N ASP A 6 -25.29 -5.42 -5.97
CA ASP A 6 -25.07 -6.80 -5.54
C ASP A 6 -23.58 -7.14 -5.37
N ASP A 7 -22.68 -6.21 -5.69
CA ASP A 7 -21.24 -6.43 -5.60
C ASP A 7 -20.78 -6.63 -4.15
N SER A 8 -19.99 -7.68 -3.94
CA SER A 8 -19.38 -7.92 -2.63
C SER A 8 -18.30 -6.88 -2.30
N LEU A 9 -18.05 -6.69 -1.01
CA LEU A 9 -16.97 -5.83 -0.51
C LEU A 9 -15.60 -6.24 -1.09
N GLU A 10 -15.37 -7.55 -1.23
CA GLU A 10 -14.12 -8.12 -1.72
C GLU A 10 -13.87 -7.73 -3.18
N PHE A 11 -14.86 -7.90 -4.06
CA PHE A 11 -14.75 -7.48 -5.46
C PHE A 11 -14.64 -5.96 -5.58
N GLY A 12 -15.41 -5.22 -4.78
CA GLY A 12 -15.30 -3.77 -4.67
C GLY A 12 -13.88 -3.33 -4.30
N ALA A 13 -13.28 -3.95 -3.29
CA ALA A 13 -11.92 -3.65 -2.85
C ALA A 13 -10.88 -4.01 -3.92
N GLU A 14 -11.01 -5.16 -4.58
CA GLU A 14 -10.09 -5.58 -5.64
C GLU A 14 -10.12 -4.63 -6.84
N ARG A 15 -11.31 -4.24 -7.32
CA ARG A 15 -11.44 -3.25 -8.41
C ARG A 15 -10.85 -1.89 -8.04
N LYS A 16 -10.96 -1.47 -6.77
CA LYS A 16 -10.31 -0.24 -6.31
C LYS A 16 -8.78 -0.33 -6.43
N LEU A 17 -8.19 -1.44 -6.01
CA LEU A 17 -6.74 -1.65 -6.12
C LEU A 17 -6.29 -1.73 -7.58
N ALA A 18 -7.06 -2.41 -8.43
CA ALA A 18 -6.80 -2.52 -9.86
C ALA A 18 -6.80 -1.14 -10.55
N SER A 19 -7.83 -0.32 -10.27
CA SER A 19 -7.94 1.03 -10.82
C SER A 19 -6.76 1.91 -10.41
N ALA A 20 -6.38 1.90 -9.12
CA ALA A 20 -5.22 2.64 -8.63
C ALA A 20 -3.92 2.16 -9.31
N PHE A 21 -3.69 0.85 -9.41
CA PHE A 21 -2.51 0.29 -10.06
C PHE A 21 -2.42 0.67 -11.54
N GLN A 22 -3.53 0.58 -12.28
CA GLN A 22 -3.60 0.93 -13.70
C GLN A 22 -3.30 2.42 -13.94
N SER A 23 -3.80 3.31 -13.07
CA SER A 23 -3.54 4.75 -13.21
C SER A 23 -2.07 5.14 -13.09
N LEU A 24 -1.27 4.32 -12.39
CA LEU A 24 0.15 4.58 -12.15
C LEU A 24 1.04 4.06 -13.28
N GLN A 25 0.50 3.26 -14.20
CA GLN A 25 1.17 2.79 -15.42
C GLN A 25 2.56 2.17 -15.18
N PHE A 26 2.70 1.40 -14.10
CA PHE A 26 3.96 0.76 -13.73
C PHE A 26 4.49 -0.16 -14.82
N LYS A 27 5.81 -0.16 -14.97
CA LYS A 27 6.59 -1.15 -15.71
C LYS A 27 7.17 -2.18 -14.73
N PRO A 28 7.53 -3.38 -15.21
CA PRO A 28 8.23 -4.36 -14.38
C PRO A 28 9.49 -3.75 -13.76
N ASN A 29 9.68 -4.00 -12.47
CA ASN A 29 10.75 -3.46 -11.62
C ASN A 29 10.67 -1.97 -11.29
N ASP A 30 9.57 -1.28 -11.62
CA ASP A 30 9.32 0.04 -11.05
C ASP A 30 9.19 -0.03 -9.52
N SER A 31 9.31 1.11 -8.86
CA SER A 31 9.15 1.22 -7.42
C SER A 31 8.00 2.14 -7.04
N VAL A 32 7.34 1.84 -5.92
CA VAL A 32 6.24 2.63 -5.39
C VAL A 32 6.39 2.87 -3.88
N LEU A 33 6.07 4.08 -3.45
CA LEU A 33 5.92 4.45 -2.05
C LEU A 33 4.43 4.59 -1.70
N ASP A 34 3.93 3.72 -0.83
CA ASP A 34 2.55 3.74 -0.32
C ASP A 34 2.50 4.48 1.04
N ILE A 35 2.03 5.72 0.99
CA ILE A 35 1.95 6.61 2.16
C ILE A 35 0.66 6.33 2.93
N GLY A 36 0.78 5.82 4.16
CA GLY A 36 -0.37 5.37 4.92
C GLY A 36 -0.86 4.01 4.42
N CYS A 37 0.06 3.05 4.28
CA CYS A 37 -0.18 1.75 3.63
C CYS A 37 -1.21 0.84 4.35
N GLY A 38 -1.73 1.27 5.51
CA GLY A 38 -2.75 0.56 6.27
C GLY A 38 -2.33 -0.88 6.56
N TRP A 39 -3.20 -1.83 6.22
CA TRP A 39 -2.96 -3.26 6.39
C TRP A 39 -2.21 -3.92 5.21
N GLY A 40 -1.59 -3.12 4.33
CA GLY A 40 -0.72 -3.62 3.26
C GLY A 40 -1.45 -4.11 1.99
N GLY A 41 -2.71 -3.74 1.79
CA GLY A 41 -3.52 -4.18 0.65
C GLY A 41 -2.90 -3.84 -0.70
N PHE A 42 -2.50 -2.58 -0.90
CA PHE A 42 -1.91 -2.13 -2.15
C PHE A 42 -0.46 -2.60 -2.32
N LEU A 43 0.34 -2.58 -1.24
CA LEU A 43 1.70 -3.17 -1.24
C LEU A 43 1.70 -4.60 -1.77
N ARG A 44 0.84 -5.48 -1.21
CA ARG A 44 0.70 -6.86 -1.66
C ARG A 44 0.22 -6.94 -3.10
N TYR A 45 -0.70 -6.06 -3.50
CA TYR A 45 -1.26 -6.04 -4.86
C TYR A 45 -0.19 -5.70 -5.91
N ALA A 46 0.65 -4.69 -5.62
CA ALA A 46 1.74 -4.24 -6.49
C ALA A 46 2.89 -5.25 -6.55
N ALA A 47 3.30 -5.81 -5.42
CA ALA A 47 4.43 -6.75 -5.37
C ALA A 47 4.16 -8.09 -6.06
N ARG A 48 2.89 -8.50 -6.20
CA ARG A 48 2.50 -9.66 -7.02
C ARG A 48 2.63 -9.42 -8.52
N ARG A 49 2.94 -8.18 -8.94
CA ARG A 49 3.02 -7.71 -10.33
C ARG A 49 4.37 -7.07 -10.63
N ASP A 50 5.42 -7.59 -10.00
CA ASP A 50 6.82 -7.19 -10.21
C ASP A 50 7.15 -5.71 -9.92
N VAL A 51 6.38 -5.06 -9.05
CA VAL A 51 6.68 -3.70 -8.57
C VAL A 51 7.31 -3.77 -7.18
N HIS A 52 8.43 -3.07 -6.99
CA HIS A 52 9.08 -2.93 -5.69
C HIS A 52 8.30 -1.96 -4.81
N ALA A 53 7.57 -2.48 -3.83
CA ALA A 53 6.74 -1.66 -2.97
C ALA A 53 7.45 -1.32 -1.64
N THR A 54 7.32 -0.05 -1.24
CA THR A 54 7.70 0.45 0.09
C THR A 54 6.49 1.04 0.78
N GLY A 55 6.16 0.58 1.99
CA GLY A 55 5.05 1.11 2.78
C GLY A 55 5.51 1.96 3.96
N ILE A 56 4.77 3.04 4.24
CA ILE A 56 4.94 3.79 5.49
C ILE A 56 3.62 3.86 6.27
N THR A 57 3.70 3.65 7.58
CA THR A 57 2.55 3.77 8.50
C THR A 57 2.98 4.32 9.86
N LEU A 58 2.02 4.96 10.56
CA LEU A 58 2.14 5.42 11.94
C LEU A 58 1.58 4.41 12.95
N SER A 59 1.06 3.26 12.51
CA SER A 59 0.55 2.22 13.40
C SER A 59 1.53 1.05 13.51
N ARG A 60 1.97 0.75 14.74
CA ARG A 60 2.86 -0.39 15.01
C ARG A 60 2.19 -1.71 14.65
N HIS A 61 0.88 -1.84 14.94
CA HIS A 61 0.10 -3.03 14.63
C HIS A 61 -0.01 -3.26 13.12
N GLN A 62 -0.28 -2.19 12.36
CA GLN A 62 -0.34 -2.26 10.91
C GLN A 62 1.01 -2.62 10.30
N LYS A 63 2.11 -2.03 10.79
CA LYS A 63 3.46 -2.40 10.37
C LYS A 63 3.71 -3.88 10.62
N GLN A 64 3.51 -4.36 11.85
CA GLN A 64 3.78 -5.75 12.22
C GLN A 64 2.98 -6.71 11.34
N TYR A 65 1.67 -6.47 11.22
CA TYR A 65 0.79 -7.28 10.37
C TYR A 65 1.27 -7.30 8.92
N THR A 66 1.61 -6.13 8.39
CA THR A 66 2.02 -5.98 6.99
C THR A 66 3.36 -6.65 6.75
N GLU A 67 4.35 -6.49 7.64
CA GLU A 67 5.63 -7.21 7.59
C GLU A 67 5.45 -8.72 7.59
N ASP A 68 4.56 -9.25 8.43
CA ASP A 68 4.26 -10.68 8.46
C ASP A 68 3.57 -11.17 7.17
N LEU A 69 2.61 -10.39 6.66
CA LEU A 69 1.90 -10.66 5.41
C LEU A 69 2.86 -10.70 4.21
N ILE A 70 3.87 -9.83 4.20
CA ILE A 70 4.72 -9.58 3.05
C ILE A 70 6.08 -10.27 3.11
N LYS A 71 6.40 -11.04 4.16
CA LYS A 71 7.64 -11.83 4.27
C LYS A 71 7.98 -12.66 3.02
N LYS A 72 6.96 -13.05 2.23
CA LYS A 72 7.11 -13.83 0.99
C LYS A 72 7.30 -12.99 -0.27
N PHE A 73 7.16 -11.68 -0.17
CA PHE A 73 7.29 -10.73 -1.27
C PHE A 73 8.49 -9.82 -0.99
N CYS A 74 9.22 -9.37 -2.02
CA CYS A 74 10.36 -8.47 -1.86
C CYS A 74 9.88 -7.03 -1.55
N ILE A 75 9.21 -6.83 -0.40
CA ILE A 75 8.57 -5.57 0.03
C ILE A 75 9.24 -5.05 1.30
N LYS A 76 9.41 -3.73 1.42
CA LYS A 76 9.92 -3.05 2.62
C LYS A 76 8.80 -2.25 3.30
N THR A 77 8.71 -2.29 4.63
CA THR A 77 7.74 -1.46 5.39
C THR A 77 8.43 -0.72 6.52
N PHE A 78 8.08 0.55 6.74
CA PHE A 78 8.68 1.40 7.75
C PHE A 78 7.63 1.98 8.71
N PHE A 79 8.03 2.10 9.98
CA PHE A 79 7.27 2.83 10.99
C PHE A 79 7.82 4.25 11.07
N LEU A 80 6.98 5.25 10.87
CA LEU A 80 7.38 6.64 11.02
C LEU A 80 7.25 7.05 12.50
N SER A 81 8.20 6.63 13.34
CA SER A 81 8.21 7.03 14.75
C SER A 81 8.55 8.51 14.97
N ASN A 82 9.19 9.17 13.99
CA ASN A 82 9.79 10.50 14.18
C ASN A 82 9.34 11.58 13.16
N LEU A 83 8.30 11.32 12.35
CA LEU A 83 7.84 12.28 11.32
C LEU A 83 6.85 13.34 11.85
N LEU A 84 6.89 13.67 13.15
CA LEU A 84 6.20 14.87 13.65
C LEU A 84 6.94 16.16 13.25
N ILE A 85 8.20 16.06 12.76
CA ILE A 85 9.05 17.22 12.45
C ILE A 85 8.71 17.87 11.10
N ILE A 86 8.05 17.17 10.15
CA ILE A 86 7.78 17.75 8.82
C ILE A 86 6.50 18.61 8.79
N MET A 87 5.64 18.52 9.82
CA MET A 87 4.44 19.37 9.90
C MET A 87 4.63 20.65 10.73
N THR A 88 5.82 20.89 11.31
CA THR A 88 6.09 22.10 12.10
C THR A 88 6.98 23.13 11.40
N ALA A 89 7.26 22.99 10.11
CA ALA A 89 7.94 24.00 9.33
C ALA A 89 6.93 24.74 8.42
N SER A 90 6.14 25.63 9.03
CA SER A 90 5.74 26.86 8.34
C SER A 90 6.85 27.90 8.55
N PRO A 91 7.10 28.78 7.57
CA PRO A 91 8.21 29.75 7.60
C PRO A 91 8.15 30.72 8.79
#